data_AF-A0A923YK04-F1
#
_entry.id   AF-A0A923YK04-F1
#
_cell.length_a   1.000
_cell.length_b   1.000
_cell.length_c   1.000
_cell.angle_alpha   90.00
_cell.angle_beta   90.00
_cell.angle_gamma   90.00
#
_symmetry.space_group_name_H-M   'P 1'
#
loop_
_entity.id
_entity.type
_entity.pdbx_description
1 polymer ?
#
loop_
_entity_poly.entity_id
_entity_poly.type
_entity_poly.pdbx_seq_one_letter_code
_entity_poly.pdbx_strand_id
1 'polypeptide(L)'
;HMYEFAQEKDLLGQHLNYMALFIGASLFILWRWYYSAVAVVVSAIATFWFVYKNPIVGHDLFIVHGGLLLLATGIFMIILIQTRFQLNLKTILAGMALERSKQQMEKQAMIIKAINESLEKKVELRMDELTKKNKMLREYAFLNSHTLRAPLASIMGLVQLFSFTKLDKEQQQLVDYLNKSTKELDEVVRGISKILSEK
;
A
#
# COMPACT_ATOMS: atom_id res chain seq x y z
N HIS A 1 -49.04 -51.71 -28.51
CA HIS A 1 -49.27 -50.32 -28.94
C HIS A 1 -49.86 -49.39 -27.88
N MET A 2 -50.53 -49.82 -26.79
CA MET A 2 -51.02 -48.88 -25.76
C MET A 2 -50.01 -48.50 -24.66
N TYR A 3 -48.99 -49.33 -24.39
CA TYR A 3 -48.02 -49.08 -23.31
C TYR A 3 -46.89 -48.09 -23.69
N GLU A 4 -46.53 -47.98 -24.97
CA GLU A 4 -45.48 -47.09 -25.47
C GLU A 4 -45.92 -45.60 -25.44
N PHE A 5 -47.18 -45.33 -25.78
CA PHE A 5 -47.75 -43.98 -25.75
C PHE A 5 -48.00 -43.42 -24.34
N ALA A 6 -48.07 -44.27 -23.32
CA ALA A 6 -48.25 -43.84 -21.93
C ALA A 6 -46.92 -43.36 -21.32
N GLN A 7 -45.81 -44.03 -21.65
CA GLN A 7 -44.48 -43.72 -21.13
C GLN A 7 -43.89 -42.44 -21.75
N GLU A 8 -44.19 -42.18 -23.03
CA GLU A 8 -43.75 -40.98 -23.74
C GLU A 8 -44.44 -39.70 -23.23
N LYS A 9 -45.73 -39.78 -22.87
CA LYS A 9 -46.47 -38.66 -22.25
C LYS A 9 -45.99 -38.33 -20.84
N ASP A 10 -45.58 -39.34 -20.07
CA ASP A 10 -45.12 -39.16 -18.69
C ASP A 10 -43.69 -38.56 -18.66
N LEU A 11 -42.83 -38.96 -19.60
CA LEU A 11 -41.51 -38.35 -19.82
C LEU A 11 -41.63 -36.90 -20.28
N LEU A 12 -42.51 -36.60 -21.25
CA LEU A 12 -42.77 -35.22 -21.68
C LEU A 12 -43.28 -34.36 -20.54
N GLY A 13 -44.21 -34.89 -19.72
CA GLY A 13 -44.76 -34.20 -18.55
C GLY A 13 -43.69 -33.89 -17.50
N GLN A 14 -42.79 -34.82 -17.21
CA GLN A 14 -41.68 -34.61 -16.28
C GLN A 14 -40.69 -33.56 -16.80
N HIS A 15 -40.28 -33.64 -18.07
CA HIS A 15 -39.37 -32.65 -18.67
C HIS A 15 -39.99 -31.23 -18.70
N LEU A 16 -41.29 -31.12 -19.00
CA LEU A 16 -42.02 -29.85 -18.94
C LEU A 16 -42.07 -29.29 -17.52
N ASN A 17 -42.25 -30.15 -16.50
CA ASN A 17 -42.26 -29.72 -15.10
C ASN A 17 -40.88 -29.22 -14.64
N TYR A 18 -39.80 -29.91 -15.04
CA TYR A 18 -38.44 -29.46 -14.74
C TYR A 18 -38.08 -28.17 -15.46
N MET A 19 -38.50 -28.00 -16.73
CA MET A 19 -38.32 -26.73 -17.44
C MET A 19 -39.13 -25.60 -16.81
N ALA A 20 -40.37 -25.83 -16.37
CA ALA A 20 -41.18 -24.84 -15.68
C ALA A 20 -40.55 -24.42 -14.34
N LEU A 21 -39.99 -25.38 -13.59
CA LEU A 21 -39.32 -25.14 -12.32
C LEU A 21 -37.99 -24.40 -12.51
N PHE A 22 -37.26 -24.70 -13.58
CA PHE A 22 -36.01 -24.02 -13.95
C PHE A 22 -36.24 -22.60 -14.47
N ILE A 23 -37.28 -22.39 -15.29
CA ILE A 23 -37.71 -21.06 -15.76
C ILE A 23 -38.22 -20.22 -14.58
N GLY A 24 -38.99 -20.82 -13.66
CA GLY A 24 -39.43 -20.16 -12.43
C GLY A 24 -38.28 -19.75 -11.51
N ALA A 25 -37.31 -20.65 -11.29
CA ALA A 25 -36.11 -20.35 -10.50
C ALA A 25 -35.21 -19.29 -11.17
N SER A 26 -35.08 -19.34 -12.50
CA SER A 26 -34.27 -18.40 -13.27
C SER A 26 -34.90 -17.00 -13.36
N LEU A 27 -36.22 -16.91 -13.54
CA LEU A 27 -36.96 -15.65 -13.46
C LEU A 27 -36.84 -15.02 -12.07
N PHE A 28 -36.89 -15.85 -11.01
CA PHE A 28 -36.83 -15.40 -9.62
C PHE A 28 -35.45 -14.84 -9.22
N ILE A 29 -34.37 -15.38 -9.79
CA ILE A 29 -33.00 -14.90 -9.56
C ILE A 29 -32.74 -13.55 -10.26
N LEU A 30 -33.35 -13.33 -11.43
CA LEU A 30 -33.04 -12.18 -12.29
C LEU A 30 -33.93 -10.94 -12.07
N TRP A 31 -35.06 -11.04 -11.36
CA TRP A 31 -36.03 -9.94 -11.35
C TRP A 31 -35.93 -8.97 -10.15
N ARG A 32 -36.08 -7.66 -10.44
CA ARG A 32 -36.18 -6.58 -9.45
C ARG A 32 -37.35 -6.87 -8.50
N TRP A 33 -37.18 -6.57 -7.22
CA TRP A 33 -38.16 -6.86 -6.14
C TRP A 33 -39.61 -6.43 -6.43
N TYR A 34 -39.81 -5.42 -7.27
CA TYR A 34 -41.12 -4.98 -7.76
C TYR A 34 -41.88 -6.11 -8.47
N TYR A 35 -41.22 -6.95 -9.25
CA TYR A 35 -41.89 -8.00 -10.01
C TYR A 35 -42.32 -9.18 -9.17
N SER A 36 -41.58 -9.49 -8.10
CA SER A 36 -42.04 -10.44 -7.08
C SER A 36 -43.32 -9.93 -6.40
N ALA A 37 -43.42 -8.63 -6.13
CA ALA A 37 -44.64 -8.02 -5.59
C ALA A 37 -45.79 -8.06 -6.61
N VAL A 38 -45.53 -7.76 -7.88
CA VAL A 38 -46.53 -7.84 -8.96
C VAL A 38 -47.02 -9.27 -9.17
N ALA A 39 -46.14 -10.27 -9.16
CA ALA A 39 -46.51 -11.67 -9.32
C ALA A 39 -47.47 -12.16 -8.21
N VAL A 40 -47.27 -11.69 -6.97
CA VAL A 40 -48.17 -12.00 -5.84
C VAL A 40 -49.54 -11.36 -6.03
N VAL A 41 -49.59 -10.09 -6.46
CA VAL A 41 -50.86 -9.40 -6.72
C VAL A 41 -51.64 -10.08 -7.85
N VAL A 42 -50.96 -10.43 -8.94
CA VAL A 42 -51.56 -11.16 -10.07
C VAL A 42 -52.06 -12.54 -9.64
N SER A 43 -51.28 -13.27 -8.83
CA SER A 43 -51.71 -14.57 -8.30
C SER A 43 -52.94 -14.44 -7.40
N ALA A 44 -53.00 -13.43 -6.52
CA ALA A 44 -54.15 -13.21 -5.65
C ALA A 44 -55.42 -12.85 -6.44
N ILE A 45 -55.29 -12.01 -7.48
CA ILE A 45 -56.40 -11.67 -8.38
C ILE A 45 -56.88 -12.90 -9.14
N ALA A 46 -55.97 -13.72 -9.66
CA ALA A 46 -56.30 -14.96 -10.37
C ALA A 46 -57.02 -15.97 -9.45
N THR A 47 -56.55 -16.12 -8.21
CA THR A 47 -57.21 -16.98 -7.20
C THR A 47 -58.61 -16.48 -6.87
N PHE A 48 -58.78 -15.18 -6.64
CA PHE A 48 -60.09 -14.58 -6.36
C PHE A 48 -61.07 -14.75 -7.54
N TRP A 49 -60.60 -14.53 -8.76
CA TRP A 49 -61.39 -14.70 -9.98
C TRP A 49 -61.82 -16.15 -10.21
N PHE A 50 -60.93 -17.11 -9.95
CA PHE A 50 -61.24 -18.55 -10.06
C PHE A 50 -62.31 -19.00 -9.05
N VAL A 51 -62.22 -18.53 -7.81
CA VAL A 51 -63.20 -18.83 -6.75
C VAL A 51 -64.56 -18.23 -7.07
N TYR A 52 -64.59 -16.98 -7.54
CA TYR A 52 -65.83 -16.32 -7.96
C TYR A 52 -66.55 -17.05 -9.10
N LYS A 53 -65.79 -17.68 -10.01
CA LYS A 53 -66.35 -18.40 -11.16
C LYS A 53 -66.76 -19.84 -10.87
N ASN A 54 -66.30 -20.46 -9.77
CA ASN A 54 -66.55 -21.87 -9.46
C ASN A 54 -67.25 -22.06 -8.09
N PRO A 55 -68.57 -21.84 -8.00
CA PRO A 55 -69.33 -21.95 -6.75
C PRO A 55 -69.50 -23.38 -6.19
N ILE A 56 -68.90 -24.39 -6.82
CA ILE A 56 -68.97 -25.81 -6.40
C ILE A 56 -67.89 -26.13 -5.35
N VAL A 57 -66.88 -25.27 -5.17
CA VAL A 57 -65.85 -25.44 -4.16
C VAL A 57 -66.38 -24.90 -2.83
N GLY A 58 -66.70 -25.79 -1.89
CA GLY A 58 -67.20 -25.42 -0.56
C GLY A 58 -66.27 -24.42 0.13
N HIS A 59 -66.83 -23.35 0.69
CA HIS A 59 -66.08 -22.22 1.27
C HIS A 59 -65.09 -22.64 2.37
N ASP A 60 -65.37 -23.72 3.11
CA ASP A 60 -64.51 -24.24 4.18
C ASP A 60 -63.18 -24.80 3.67
N LEU A 61 -63.19 -25.50 2.52
CA LEU A 61 -61.97 -26.10 1.94
C LEU A 61 -61.04 -25.02 1.37
N PHE A 62 -61.60 -23.94 0.84
CA PHE A 62 -60.83 -22.81 0.30
C PHE A 62 -60.19 -21.96 1.39
N ILE A 63 -60.89 -21.69 2.50
CA ILE A 63 -60.34 -20.88 3.60
C ILE A 63 -59.15 -21.59 4.27
N VAL A 64 -59.24 -22.91 4.49
CA VAL A 64 -58.20 -23.67 5.18
C VAL A 64 -56.95 -23.86 4.31
N HIS A 65 -57.09 -24.12 3.00
CA HIS A 65 -55.94 -24.39 2.13
C HIS A 65 -55.44 -23.16 1.35
N GLY A 66 -56.32 -22.24 0.94
CA GLY A 66 -55.94 -21.01 0.23
C GLY A 66 -55.36 -19.93 1.15
N GLY A 67 -55.89 -19.78 2.36
CA GLY A 67 -55.38 -18.82 3.34
C GLY A 67 -53.96 -19.12 3.80
N LEU A 68 -53.63 -20.41 3.98
CA LEU A 68 -52.29 -20.85 4.37
C LEU A 68 -51.24 -20.50 3.30
N LEU A 69 -51.59 -20.65 2.02
CA LEU A 69 -50.68 -20.34 0.90
C LEU A 69 -50.44 -18.83 0.77
N LEU A 70 -51.47 -18.00 0.99
CA LEU A 70 -51.32 -16.54 1.02
C LEU A 70 -50.44 -16.06 2.19
N LEU A 71 -50.56 -16.68 3.37
CA LEU A 71 -49.70 -16.38 4.50
C LEU A 71 -48.25 -16.81 4.25
N ALA A 72 -48.03 -18.02 3.73
CA ALA A 72 -46.70 -18.53 3.42
C ALA A 72 -46.00 -17.65 2.36
N THR A 73 -46.72 -17.25 1.31
CA THR A 73 -46.19 -16.34 0.28
C THR A 73 -45.90 -14.95 0.82
N GLY A 74 -46.76 -14.40 1.68
CA GLY A 74 -46.54 -13.12 2.35
C GLY A 74 -45.30 -13.13 3.26
N ILE A 75 -45.14 -14.16 4.08
CA ILE A 75 -43.96 -14.34 4.96
C ILE A 75 -42.69 -14.45 4.14
N PHE A 76 -42.71 -15.27 3.09
CA PHE A 76 -41.58 -15.43 2.18
C PHE A 76 -41.21 -14.10 1.51
N MET A 77 -42.20 -13.32 1.07
CA MET A 77 -41.98 -11.99 0.48
C MET A 77 -41.30 -11.02 1.45
N ILE A 78 -41.75 -10.99 2.72
CA ILE A 78 -41.14 -10.16 3.76
C ILE A 78 -39.66 -10.52 3.94
N ILE A 79 -39.34 -11.81 4.01
CA ILE A 79 -37.95 -12.29 4.16
C ILE A 79 -37.08 -11.87 2.97
N LEU A 80 -37.60 -11.97 1.73
CA LEU A 80 -36.86 -11.56 0.53
C LEU A 80 -36.59 -10.06 0.49
N ILE A 81 -37.61 -9.25 0.80
CA ILE A 81 -37.49 -7.78 0.84
C ILE A 81 -36.44 -7.38 1.89
N GLN A 82 -36.52 -7.96 3.09
CA GLN A 82 -35.55 -7.70 4.16
C GLN A 82 -34.14 -8.09 3.75
N THR A 83 -33.97 -9.29 3.17
CA THR A 83 -32.65 -9.79 2.74
C THR A 83 -32.03 -8.89 1.68
N ARG A 84 -32.80 -8.49 0.67
CA ARG A 84 -32.31 -7.58 -0.39
C ARG A 84 -31.98 -6.20 0.14
N PHE A 85 -32.80 -5.65 1.03
CA PHE A 85 -32.55 -4.36 1.66
C PHE A 85 -31.23 -4.38 2.45
N GLN A 86 -31.01 -5.43 3.24
CA GLN A 86 -29.77 -5.61 4.01
C GLN A 86 -28.55 -5.76 3.09
N LEU A 87 -28.67 -6.54 2.00
CA LEU A 87 -27.59 -6.68 1.02
C LEU A 87 -27.25 -5.35 0.34
N ASN A 88 -28.27 -4.60 -0.10
CA ASN A 88 -28.06 -3.31 -0.74
C ASN A 88 -27.40 -2.29 0.22
N LEU A 89 -27.83 -2.23 1.49
CA LEU A 89 -27.19 -1.38 2.49
C LEU A 89 -25.73 -1.74 2.72
N LYS A 90 -25.41 -3.04 2.85
CA LYS A 90 -24.02 -3.50 3.02
C LYS A 90 -23.15 -3.12 1.82
N THR A 91 -23.66 -3.26 0.61
CA THR A 91 -22.94 -2.88 -0.62
C THR A 91 -22.64 -1.37 -0.64
N ILE A 92 -23.61 -0.53 -0.29
CA ILE A 92 -23.42 0.93 -0.24
C ILE A 92 -22.40 1.29 0.84
N LEU A 93 -22.51 0.72 2.04
CA LEU A 93 -21.59 0.98 3.14
C LEU A 93 -20.16 0.56 2.81
N ALA A 94 -19.98 -0.62 2.22
CA ALA A 94 -18.68 -1.11 1.77
C ALA A 94 -18.05 -0.19 0.71
N GLY A 95 -18.86 0.29 -0.25
CA GLY A 95 -18.41 1.26 -1.25
C GLY A 95 -17.96 2.58 -0.63
N MET A 96 -18.73 3.13 0.31
CA MET A 96 -18.35 4.35 1.03
C MET A 96 -17.08 4.17 1.87
N ALA A 97 -16.93 3.03 2.54
CA ALA A 97 -15.74 2.71 3.33
C ALA A 97 -14.49 2.57 2.43
N LEU A 98 -14.64 1.93 1.26
CA LEU A 98 -13.58 1.80 0.27
C LEU A 98 -13.15 3.17 -0.26
N GLU A 99 -14.10 4.04 -0.62
CA GLU A 99 -13.80 5.38 -1.12
C GLU A 99 -13.08 6.23 -0.06
N ARG A 100 -13.50 6.15 1.21
CA ARG A 100 -12.80 6.81 2.31
C ARG A 100 -11.38 6.29 2.48
N SER A 101 -11.19 4.96 2.44
CA SER A 101 -9.87 4.34 2.53
C SER A 101 -8.97 4.78 1.37
N LYS A 102 -9.49 4.80 0.15
CA LYS A 102 -8.80 5.28 -1.04
C LYS A 102 -8.39 6.74 -0.90
N GLN A 103 -9.29 7.62 -0.46
CA GLN A 103 -8.97 9.03 -0.19
C GLN A 103 -7.88 9.19 0.87
N GLN A 104 -7.91 8.36 1.93
CA GLN A 104 -6.85 8.34 2.94
C GLN A 104 -5.52 7.88 2.35
N MET A 105 -5.51 6.85 1.51
CA MET A 105 -4.31 6.37 0.82
C MET A 105 -3.75 7.43 -0.13
N GLU A 106 -4.59 8.13 -0.89
CA GLU A 106 -4.17 9.21 -1.79
C GLU A 106 -3.54 10.36 -0.99
N LYS A 107 -4.15 10.76 0.14
CA LYS A 107 -3.57 11.76 1.05
C LYS A 107 -2.23 11.32 1.61
N GLN A 108 -2.11 10.07 2.05
CA GLN A 108 -0.85 9.52 2.55
C GLN A 108 0.22 9.48 1.45
N ALA A 109 -0.14 9.08 0.23
CA ALA A 109 0.77 9.06 -0.91
C ALA A 109 1.30 10.47 -1.25
N MET A 110 0.43 11.48 -1.21
CA MET A 110 0.84 12.88 -1.39
C MET A 110 1.81 13.35 -0.29
N ILE A 111 1.53 13.01 0.96
CA ILE A 111 2.41 13.36 2.09
C ILE A 111 3.78 12.68 1.95
N ILE A 112 3.81 11.38 1.65
CA ILE A 112 5.05 10.64 1.46
C ILE A 112 5.86 11.24 0.31
N LYS A 113 5.22 11.57 -0.81
CA LYS A 113 5.88 12.22 -1.95
C LYS A 113 6.50 13.55 -1.55
N ALA A 114 5.76 14.42 -0.86
CA ALA A 114 6.25 15.72 -0.40
C ALA A 114 7.41 15.57 0.61
N ILE A 115 7.34 14.59 1.51
CA ILE A 115 8.42 14.28 2.46
C ILE A 115 9.68 13.80 1.71
N ASN A 116 9.53 12.91 0.73
CA ASN A 116 10.65 12.41 -0.07
C ASN A 116 11.34 13.55 -0.83
N GLU A 117 10.59 14.39 -1.54
CA GLU A 117 11.14 15.56 -2.25
C GLU A 117 11.87 16.52 -1.28
N SER A 118 11.29 16.76 -0.09
CA SER A 118 11.94 17.58 0.93
C SER A 118 13.21 16.92 1.49
N LEU A 119 13.23 15.60 1.62
CA LEU A 119 14.36 14.85 2.16
C LEU A 119 15.51 14.83 1.15
N GLU A 120 15.21 14.56 -0.13
CA GLU A 120 16.19 14.61 -1.23
C GLU A 120 16.87 15.98 -1.29
N LYS A 121 16.08 17.06 -1.27
CA LYS A 121 16.63 18.43 -1.23
C LYS A 121 17.51 18.67 -0.01
N LYS A 122 17.13 18.16 1.16
CA LYS A 122 17.93 18.29 2.38
C LYS A 122 19.24 17.50 2.26
N VAL A 123 19.22 16.31 1.68
CA VAL A 123 20.41 15.49 1.43
C VAL A 123 21.35 16.21 0.47
N GLU A 124 20.83 16.76 -0.63
CA GLU A 124 21.62 17.52 -1.61
C GLU A 124 22.31 18.73 -0.96
N LEU A 125 21.56 19.53 -0.19
CA LEU A 125 22.11 20.68 0.54
C LEU A 125 23.20 20.26 1.53
N ARG A 126 23.00 19.16 2.26
CA ARG A 126 24.01 18.63 3.18
C ARG A 126 25.24 18.11 2.45
N MET A 127 25.07 17.48 1.29
CA MET A 127 26.17 16.99 0.48
C MET A 127 27.01 18.14 -0.08
N ASP A 128 26.38 19.21 -0.55
CA ASP A 128 27.07 20.43 -0.97
C ASP A 128 27.82 21.08 0.20
N GLU A 129 27.19 21.20 1.37
CA GLU A 129 27.83 21.72 2.58
C GLU A 129 29.05 20.88 3.00
N LEU A 130 28.93 19.56 2.99
CA LEU A 130 30.03 18.63 3.32
C LEU A 130 31.16 18.73 2.30
N THR A 131 30.83 18.79 1.02
CA THR A 131 31.83 18.92 -0.06
C THR A 131 32.61 20.23 0.09
N LYS A 132 31.90 21.34 0.34
CA LYS A 132 32.52 22.64 0.60
C LYS A 132 33.42 22.61 1.84
N LYS A 133 32.94 22.07 2.97
CA LYS A 133 33.75 21.94 4.19
C LYS A 133 34.97 21.06 3.98
N ASN A 134 34.84 19.94 3.26
CA ASN A 134 35.96 19.06 2.95
C ASN A 134 37.01 19.79 2.11
N LYS A 135 36.57 20.51 1.07
CA LYS A 135 37.46 21.32 0.24
C LYS A 135 38.20 22.38 1.06
N MET A 136 37.49 23.14 1.91
CA MET A 136 38.10 24.15 2.77
C MET A 136 39.12 23.55 3.75
N LEU A 137 38.81 22.40 4.36
CA LEU A 137 39.74 21.70 5.25
C LEU A 137 41.01 21.27 4.52
N ARG A 138 40.88 20.78 3.28
CA ARG A 138 42.03 20.41 2.45
C ARG A 138 42.88 21.62 2.09
N GLU A 139 42.25 22.72 1.66
CA GLU A 139 42.94 23.97 1.34
C GLU A 139 43.70 24.51 2.56
N TYR A 140 43.07 24.49 3.74
CA TYR A 140 43.69 24.93 4.98
C TYR A 140 44.88 24.06 5.39
N ALA A 141 44.73 22.73 5.32
CA ALA A 141 45.79 21.79 5.64
C ALA A 141 46.98 21.94 4.66
N PHE A 142 46.70 22.14 3.37
CA PHE A 142 47.73 22.34 2.34
C PHE A 142 48.52 23.62 2.60
N LEU A 143 47.80 24.73 2.85
CA LEU A 143 48.41 26.02 3.15
C LEU A 143 49.31 25.91 4.39
N ASN A 144 48.81 25.31 5.47
CA ASN A 144 49.59 25.14 6.70
C ASN A 144 50.85 24.31 6.48
N SER A 145 50.77 23.17 5.79
CA SER A 145 51.98 22.37 5.48
C SER A 145 52.99 23.14 4.64
N HIS A 146 52.52 23.96 3.70
CA HIS A 146 53.41 24.81 2.90
C HIS A 146 54.08 25.89 3.77
N THR A 147 53.30 26.60 4.59
CA THR A 147 53.79 27.67 5.47
C THR A 147 54.75 27.13 6.54
N LEU A 148 54.55 25.91 7.04
CA LEU A 148 55.44 25.27 8.01
C LEU A 148 56.77 24.80 7.40
N ARG A 149 56.82 24.52 6.10
CA ARG A 149 58.02 23.96 5.44
C ARG A 149 59.19 24.94 5.42
N ALA A 150 58.93 26.22 5.20
CA ALA A 150 59.97 27.26 5.17
C ALA A 150 60.71 27.41 6.52
N PRO A 151 60.03 27.67 7.66
CA PRO A 151 60.71 27.77 8.96
C PRO A 151 61.34 26.44 9.37
N LEU A 152 60.75 25.30 9.01
CA LEU A 152 61.33 23.99 9.29
C LEU A 152 62.65 23.77 8.55
N ALA A 153 62.72 24.11 7.26
CA ALA A 153 63.95 24.03 6.48
C ALA A 153 65.04 24.96 7.05
N SER A 154 64.66 26.15 7.53
CA SER A 154 65.59 27.04 8.24
C SER A 154 66.13 26.40 9.52
N ILE A 155 65.28 25.79 10.34
CA ILE A 155 65.70 25.08 11.56
C ILE A 155 66.65 23.93 11.19
N MET A 156 66.30 23.08 10.22
CA MET A 156 67.16 21.98 9.75
C MET A 156 68.53 22.48 9.29
N GLY A 157 68.58 23.58 8.54
CA GLY A 157 69.82 24.22 8.12
C GLY A 157 70.67 24.68 9.31
N LEU A 158 70.05 25.33 10.30
CA LEU A 158 70.72 25.74 11.54
C LEU A 158 71.25 24.53 12.33
N VAL A 159 70.45 23.46 12.47
CA VAL A 159 70.88 22.20 13.11
C VAL A 159 72.10 21.63 12.38
N GLN A 160 72.11 21.67 11.05
CA GLN A 160 73.21 21.18 10.24
C GLN A 160 74.47 22.03 10.42
N LEU A 161 74.36 23.34 10.60
CA LEU A 161 75.52 24.19 10.89
C LEU A 161 76.24 23.82 12.19
N PHE A 162 75.50 23.35 13.21
CA PHE A 162 76.11 22.89 14.47
C PHE A 162 77.05 21.70 14.28
N SER A 163 76.88 20.90 13.23
CA SER A 163 77.81 19.80 12.92
C SER A 163 79.22 20.27 12.52
N PHE A 164 79.40 21.56 12.25
CA PHE A 164 80.70 22.19 11.95
C PHE A 164 81.28 22.98 13.13
N THR A 165 80.64 22.96 14.31
CA THR A 165 81.10 23.66 15.51
C THR A 165 81.69 22.69 16.55
N LYS A 166 82.62 23.18 17.39
CA LYS A 166 83.10 22.42 18.55
C LYS A 166 82.03 22.43 19.63
N LEU A 167 81.40 21.28 19.85
CA LEU A 167 80.40 21.05 20.88
C LEU A 167 80.98 20.17 21.98
N ASP A 168 80.60 20.44 23.23
CA ASP A 168 80.81 19.48 24.31
C ASP A 168 79.83 18.29 24.21
N LYS A 169 79.96 17.30 25.10
CA LYS A 169 79.13 16.09 25.07
C LYS A 169 77.64 16.37 25.28
N GLU A 170 77.28 17.31 26.15
CA GLU A 170 75.88 17.62 26.46
C GLU A 170 75.24 18.40 25.31
N GLN A 171 75.97 19.37 24.76
CA GLN A 171 75.57 20.13 23.58
C GLN A 171 75.36 19.23 22.36
N GLN A 172 76.26 18.26 22.12
CA GLN A 172 76.11 17.30 21.03
C GLN A 172 74.82 16.46 21.19
N GLN A 173 74.54 15.97 22.40
CA GLN A 173 73.30 15.21 22.65
C GLN A 173 72.05 16.06 22.41
N LEU A 174 72.04 17.33 22.81
CA LEU A 174 70.94 18.26 22.53
C LEU A 174 70.74 18.50 21.03
N VAL A 175 71.82 18.69 20.27
CA VAL A 175 71.77 18.84 18.81
C VAL A 175 71.25 17.56 18.14
N ASP A 176 71.64 16.38 18.61
CA ASP A 176 71.15 15.10 18.10
C ASP A 176 69.64 14.93 18.33
N TYR A 177 69.14 15.30 19.52
CA TYR A 177 67.70 15.33 19.80
C TYR A 177 66.97 16.34 18.92
N LEU A 178 67.51 17.55 18.77
CA LEU A 178 66.94 18.60 17.92
C LEU A 178 66.84 18.10 16.46
N ASN A 179 67.90 17.47 15.95
CA ASN A 179 67.94 16.89 14.61
C ASN A 179 66.88 15.80 14.42
N LYS A 180 66.77 14.90 15.39
CA LYS A 180 65.74 13.85 15.40
C LYS A 180 64.33 14.46 15.36
N SER A 181 64.01 15.38 16.27
CA SER A 181 62.68 16.02 16.33
C SER A 181 62.35 16.83 15.07
N THR A 182 63.35 17.50 14.48
CA THR A 182 63.14 18.28 13.25
C THR A 182 62.87 17.38 12.04
N LYS A 183 63.53 16.21 11.96
CA LYS A 183 63.25 15.19 10.93
C LYS A 183 61.88 14.54 11.09
N GLU A 184 61.51 14.17 12.32
CA GLU A 184 60.17 13.64 12.63
C GLU A 184 59.07 14.65 12.23
N LEU A 185 59.27 15.93 12.51
CA LEU A 185 58.34 16.99 12.10
C LEU A 185 58.26 17.15 10.57
N ASP A 186 59.38 17.06 9.85
CA ASP A 186 59.42 17.12 8.38
C ASP A 186 58.65 15.94 7.75
N GLU A 187 58.80 14.74 8.30
CA GLU A 187 58.02 13.58 7.89
C GLU A 187 56.51 13.79 8.08
N VAL A 188 56.09 14.33 9.23
CA VAL A 188 54.67 14.67 9.49
C VAL A 188 54.15 15.70 8.49
N VAL A 189 54.89 16.78 8.23
CA VAL A 189 54.49 17.85 7.29
C VAL A 189 54.40 17.34 5.85
N ARG A 190 55.34 16.48 5.43
CA ARG A 190 55.29 15.80 4.12
C ARG A 190 54.13 14.83 4.03
N GLY A 191 53.84 14.10 5.11
CA GLY A 191 52.69 13.21 5.22
C GLY A 191 51.36 13.92 4.97
N ILE A 192 51.15 15.09 5.58
CA ILE A 192 49.95 15.92 5.35
C ILE A 192 49.85 16.31 3.87
N SER A 193 50.96 16.76 3.26
CA SER A 193 50.97 17.17 1.85
C SER A 193 50.60 16.01 0.91
N LYS A 194 51.09 14.80 1.20
CA LYS A 194 50.81 13.60 0.40
C LYS A 194 49.33 13.19 0.48
N ILE A 195 48.76 13.14 1.68
CA ILE A 195 47.35 12.80 1.90
C ILE A 195 46.41 13.75 1.15
N LEU A 196 46.79 15.02 1.07
CA LEU A 196 46.01 16.05 0.36
C LEU A 196 46.12 15.94 -1.17
N SER A 197 47.18 15.33 -1.69
CA SER A 197 47.43 15.17 -3.13
C SER A 197 46.88 13.89 -3.76
N GLU A 198 46.53 12.88 -2.95
CA GLU A 198 46.21 11.52 -3.45
C GLU A 198 44.71 11.23 -3.75
N LYS A 199 43.81 12.22 -3.81
CA LYS A 199 42.40 12.04 -4.23
C LYS A 199 41.76 13.33 -4.69
#